data_AF-A0A7W0UEF3-F1
#
_entry.id   AF-A0A7W0UEF3-F1
#
_cell.length_a   1.000
_cell.length_b   1.000
_cell.length_c   1.000
_cell.angle_alpha   90.00
_cell.angle_beta   90.00
_cell.angle_gamma   90.00
#
_symmetry.space_group_name_H-M   'P 1'
#
loop_
_entity.id
_entity.type
_entity.pdbx_description
1 polymer ?
#
loop_
_entity_poly.entity_id
_entity_poly.type
_entity_poly.pdbx_seq_one_letter_code
_entity_poly.pdbx_strand_id
1 'polypeptide(L)'
;MDRRSFVLGTAMSLATPRALGRYTGGTPIALVTADLDARVSAVELSSGKIVRHLATLEGPRSIESVLGTDAVVAHTSEGAVSLIDGRRLRVRRVLRGFGEPR
;
A
#
# COMPACT_ATOMS: atom_id res chain seq x y z
N MET A 1 -21.02 15.81 -23.60
CA MET A 1 -20.82 14.77 -22.58
C MET A 1 -21.93 14.90 -21.55
N ASP A 2 -22.73 13.85 -21.38
CA ASP A 2 -23.96 13.88 -20.58
C ASP A 2 -23.67 13.43 -19.15
N ARG A 3 -23.91 14.33 -18.17
CA ARG A 3 -23.53 14.13 -16.75
C ARG A 3 -24.27 12.95 -16.12
N ARG A 4 -25.42 12.57 -16.67
CA ARG A 4 -26.28 11.49 -16.16
C ARG A 4 -25.74 10.10 -16.53
N SER A 5 -25.08 9.98 -17.67
CA SER A 5 -24.49 8.71 -18.13
C SER A 5 -23.26 8.30 -17.33
N PHE A 6 -22.55 9.27 -16.75
CA PHE A 6 -21.38 9.02 -15.89
C PHE A 6 -21.76 8.42 -14.53
N VAL A 7 -22.90 8.85 -13.96
CA VAL A 7 -23.40 8.37 -12.66
C VAL A 7 -24.00 6.97 -12.75
N LEU A 8 -24.60 6.60 -13.89
CA LEU A 8 -25.11 5.25 -14.10
C LEU A 8 -24.01 4.23 -14.43
N GLY A 9 -22.93 4.65 -15.09
CA GLY A 9 -21.76 3.79 -15.34
C GLY A 9 -20.98 3.40 -14.09
N THR A 10 -21.05 4.20 -13.03
CA THR A 10 -20.33 3.97 -11.75
C THR A 10 -21.11 3.11 -10.76
N ALA A 11 -22.42 2.93 -10.92
CA ALA A 11 -23.25 2.14 -10.01
C ALA A 11 -23.03 0.61 -10.15
N MET A 12 -22.50 0.14 -11.28
CA MET A 12 -22.27 -1.29 -11.54
C MET A 12 -20.88 -1.79 -11.12
N SER A 13 -19.96 -0.90 -10.75
CA SER A 13 -18.59 -1.26 -10.32
C SER A 13 -18.38 -1.23 -8.81
N LEU A 14 -19.46 -1.10 -8.02
CA LEU A 14 -19.43 -1.38 -6.58
C LEU A 14 -19.35 -2.90 -6.35
N ALA A 15 -18.39 -3.55 -7.00
CA ALA A 15 -17.83 -4.79 -6.53
C ALA A 15 -17.25 -4.47 -5.15
N THR A 16 -18.02 -4.81 -4.14
CA THR A 16 -17.71 -4.61 -2.74
C THR A 16 -16.31 -5.15 -2.48
N PRO A 17 -15.36 -4.38 -1.91
CA PRO A 17 -14.04 -4.92 -1.58
C PRO A 17 -14.12 -6.17 -0.68
N ARG A 18 -15.25 -6.36 0.02
CA ARG A 18 -15.61 -7.57 0.78
C ARG A 18 -15.68 -8.84 -0.07
N ALA A 19 -16.05 -8.77 -1.34
CA ALA A 19 -16.14 -9.95 -2.21
C ALA A 19 -14.75 -10.38 -2.75
N LEU A 20 -13.86 -9.43 -3.03
CA LEU A 20 -12.50 -9.72 -3.52
C LEU A 20 -11.61 -10.33 -2.42
N GLY A 21 -11.77 -9.94 -1.15
CA GLY A 21 -11.07 -10.55 -0.03
C GLY A 21 -11.44 -12.02 0.22
N ARG A 22 -12.58 -12.49 -0.31
CA ARG A 22 -13.00 -13.90 -0.22
C ARG A 22 -12.30 -14.80 -1.25
N TYR A 23 -11.78 -14.26 -2.35
CA TYR A 23 -11.15 -15.07 -3.41
C TYR A 23 -9.70 -15.46 -3.10
N THR A 24 -9.04 -14.83 -2.12
CA THR A 24 -7.64 -15.12 -1.74
C THR A 24 -7.43 -15.55 -0.29
N GLY A 25 -8.50 -15.67 0.51
CA GLY A 25 -8.47 -16.32 1.83
C GLY A 25 -7.71 -15.55 2.92
N GLY A 26 -7.92 -14.24 3.05
CA GLY A 26 -7.32 -13.45 4.12
C GLY A 26 -8.03 -12.12 4.40
N THR A 27 -7.79 -11.56 5.58
CA THR A 27 -8.26 -10.22 5.94
C THR A 27 -7.52 -9.16 5.12
N PRO A 28 -8.21 -8.27 4.37
CA PRO A 28 -7.54 -7.24 3.58
C PRO A 28 -6.71 -6.28 4.44
N ILE A 29 -5.44 -6.10 4.09
CA ILE A 29 -4.48 -5.20 4.74
C ILE A 29 -4.10 -4.06 3.80
N ALA A 30 -4.15 -2.82 4.28
CA ALA A 30 -3.55 -1.67 3.64
C ALA A 30 -2.16 -1.40 4.24
N LEU A 31 -1.22 -1.00 3.38
CA LEU A 31 0.10 -0.50 3.79
C LEU A 31 0.08 1.02 3.65
N VAL A 32 0.34 1.72 4.75
CA VAL A 32 0.23 3.18 4.85
C VAL A 32 1.57 3.75 5.28
N THR A 33 2.11 4.70 4.53
CA THR A 33 3.33 5.41 4.91
C THR A 33 3.06 6.31 6.12
N ALA A 34 3.96 6.26 7.10
CA ALA A 34 4.04 7.22 8.20
C ALA A 34 5.43 7.86 8.11
N ASP A 35 5.50 8.90 7.29
CA ASP A 35 6.74 9.52 6.82
C ASP A 35 7.55 10.16 7.93
N LEU A 36 6.87 10.81 8.88
CA LEU A 36 7.48 11.43 10.07
C LEU A 36 8.00 10.40 11.09
N ASP A 37 7.60 9.13 10.98
CA ASP A 37 7.91 8.07 11.93
C ASP A 37 8.87 7.00 11.35
N ALA A 38 9.42 7.24 10.15
CA ALA A 38 10.27 6.28 9.43
C ALA A 38 9.69 4.85 9.35
N ARG A 39 8.39 4.74 9.08
CA ARG A 39 7.71 3.43 9.06
C ARG A 39 6.57 3.33 8.05
N VAL A 40 6.17 2.09 7.79
CA VAL A 40 4.92 1.74 7.12
C VAL A 40 4.02 1.00 8.10
N SER A 41 2.76 1.43 8.22
CA SER A 41 1.75 0.79 9.06
C SER A 41 0.90 -0.16 8.23
N ALA A 42 0.81 -1.41 8.68
CA ALA A 42 -0.12 -2.40 8.15
C ALA A 42 -1.45 -2.27 8.90
N VAL A 43 -2.51 -1.91 8.20
CA VAL A 43 -3.84 -1.62 8.74
C VAL A 43 -4.84 -2.62 8.19
N GLU A 44 -5.57 -3.30 9.07
CA GLU A 44 -6.72 -4.11 8.69
C GLU A 44 -7.84 -3.19 8.17
N LEU A 45 -8.26 -3.38 6.92
CA LEU A 45 -9.27 -2.50 6.29
C LEU A 45 -10.67 -2.65 6.88
N SER A 46 -11.02 -3.82 7.43
CA SER A 46 -12.33 -4.07 8.04
C SER A 46 -12.53 -3.31 9.34
N SER A 47 -11.47 -3.16 10.14
CA SER A 47 -11.53 -2.65 11.52
C SER A 47 -10.80 -1.32 11.70
N GLY A 48 -9.93 -0.94 10.76
CA GLY A 48 -8.98 0.17 10.93
C GLY A 48 -7.85 -0.14 11.92
N LYS A 49 -7.77 -1.36 12.44
CA LYS A 49 -6.76 -1.74 13.43
C LYS A 49 -5.40 -1.83 12.76
N ILE A 50 -4.40 -1.18 13.36
CA ILE A 50 -3.00 -1.40 13.01
C ILE A 50 -2.60 -2.79 13.51
N VAL A 51 -2.23 -3.66 12.58
CA VAL A 51 -1.78 -5.03 12.90
C VAL A 51 -0.26 -5.12 13.00
N ARG A 52 0.48 -4.21 12.36
CA ARG A 52 1.94 -4.15 12.44
C ARG A 52 2.50 -2.79 12.03
N HIS A 53 3.63 -2.40 12.62
CA HIS A 53 4.51 -1.36 12.09
C HIS A 53 5.76 -1.98 11.48
N LEU A 54 6.14 -1.48 10.31
CA LEU A 54 7.30 -1.90 9.54
C LEU A 54 8.31 -0.76 9.59
N ALA A 55 9.40 -0.92 10.33
CA ALA A 55 10.47 0.06 10.29
C ALA A 55 11.04 0.16 8.87
N THR A 56 11.25 1.38 8.39
CA THR A 56 11.86 1.68 7.10
C THR A 56 12.97 2.70 7.29
N LEU A 57 13.49 3.27 6.19
CA LEU A 57 14.29 4.48 6.27
C LEU A 57 13.38 5.70 6.52
N GLU A 58 14.01 6.84 6.76
CA GLU A 58 13.35 8.13 6.91
C GLU A 58 12.62 8.56 5.64
N GLY A 59 11.50 9.26 5.82
CA GLY A 59 10.72 9.82 4.71
C GLY A 59 10.17 8.82 3.69
N PRO A 60 9.49 7.71 4.09
CA PRO A 60 8.71 6.91 3.17
C PRO A 60 7.56 7.74 2.59
N ARG A 61 7.69 8.26 1.37
CA ARG A 61 6.72 9.23 0.81
C ARG A 61 5.72 8.63 -0.15
N SER A 62 6.15 7.62 -0.89
CA SER A 62 5.34 6.97 -1.93
C SER A 62 5.39 5.47 -1.71
N ILE A 63 4.26 4.81 -1.89
CA ILE A 63 4.12 3.36 -1.78
C ILE A 63 3.23 2.86 -2.92
N GLU A 64 3.68 1.81 -3.60
CA GLU A 64 2.97 1.17 -4.70
C GLU A 64 2.85 -0.32 -4.44
N SER A 65 1.67 -0.89 -4.68
CA SER A 65 1.48 -2.34 -4.62
C SER A 65 1.98 -3.02 -5.89
N VAL A 66 2.74 -4.10 -5.75
CA VAL A 66 3.30 -4.87 -6.87
C VAL A 66 2.73 -6.28 -6.85
N LEU A 67 2.09 -6.67 -7.96
CA LEU A 67 1.53 -8.01 -8.18
C LEU A 67 0.55 -8.46 -7.07
N GLY A 68 -0.07 -7.52 -6.35
CA GLY A 68 -1.06 -7.78 -5.31
C GLY A 68 -0.55 -8.40 -4.01
N THR A 69 0.76 -8.67 -3.87
CA THR A 69 1.32 -9.30 -2.66
C THR A 69 2.49 -8.55 -2.05
N ASP A 70 3.20 -7.77 -2.84
CA ASP A 70 4.37 -7.00 -2.41
C ASP A 70 4.09 -5.51 -2.53
N ALA A 71 4.94 -4.69 -1.91
CA ALA A 71 4.91 -3.26 -2.11
C ALA A 71 6.32 -2.70 -2.25
N VAL A 72 6.40 -1.56 -2.92
CA VAL A 72 7.62 -0.79 -3.13
C VAL A 72 7.43 0.57 -2.47
N VAL A 73 8.39 0.99 -1.64
CA VAL A 73 8.33 2.26 -0.92
C VAL A 73 9.52 3.12 -1.31
N ALA A 74 9.26 4.32 -1.80
CA ALA A 74 10.29 5.28 -2.14
C ALA A 74 10.65 6.16 -0.93
N HIS A 75 11.94 6.29 -0.68
CA HIS A 75 12.56 7.14 0.34
C HIS A 75 13.33 8.24 -0.38
N THR A 76 12.66 9.33 -0.74
CA THR A 76 13.22 10.35 -1.65
C THR A 76 14.46 11.01 -1.07
N SER A 77 14.44 11.38 0.21
CA SER A 77 15.57 12.00 0.91
C SER A 77 16.78 11.06 1.05
N GLU A 78 16.54 9.75 0.98
CA GLU A 78 17.55 8.71 1.20
C GLU A 78 18.08 8.13 -0.11
N GLY A 79 17.56 8.55 -1.27
CA GLY A 79 17.93 7.96 -2.56
C GLY A 79 17.73 6.45 -2.59
N ALA A 80 16.66 5.95 -1.95
CA ALA A 80 16.48 4.53 -1.68
C ALA A 80 15.04 4.05 -1.91
N VAL A 81 14.92 2.74 -2.13
CA VAL A 81 13.65 2.05 -2.34
C VAL A 81 13.62 0.80 -1.45
N SER A 82 12.57 0.67 -0.63
CA SER A 82 12.34 -0.54 0.17
C SER A 82 11.34 -1.47 -0.53
N LEU A 83 11.66 -2.76 -0.58
CA LEU A 83 10.75 -3.82 -1.01
C LEU A 83 10.09 -4.42 0.22
N ILE A 84 8.77 -4.42 0.28
CA ILE A 84 7.97 -5.01 1.35
C ILE A 84 7.34 -6.32 0.85
N ASP A 85 7.51 -7.37 1.65
CA ASP A 85 6.72 -8.60 1.53
C ASP A 85 5.41 -8.39 2.28
N GLY A 86 4.30 -8.24 1.55
CA GLY A 86 2.99 -7.94 2.12
C GLY A 86 2.35 -9.15 2.79
N ARG A 87 2.75 -10.38 2.44
CA ARG A 87 2.26 -11.60 3.10
C ARG A 87 2.88 -11.79 4.48
N ARG A 88 4.17 -11.51 4.61
CA ARG A 88 4.93 -11.61 5.86
C ARG A 88 4.99 -10.29 6.63
N LEU A 89 4.40 -9.23 6.06
CA LEU A 89 4.41 -7.86 6.56
C LEU A 89 5.81 -7.47 7.05
N ARG A 90 6.79 -7.42 6.16
CA ARG A 90 8.17 -7.04 6.52
C ARG A 90 8.92 -6.41 5.37
N VAL A 91 9.88 -5.54 5.68
CA VAL A 91 10.87 -5.10 4.69
C VAL A 91 11.74 -6.30 4.31
N ARG A 92 11.70 -6.65 3.03
CA ARG A 92 12.45 -7.77 2.45
C ARG A 92 13.84 -7.34 2.00
N ARG A 93 13.97 -6.12 1.48
CA ARG A 93 15.24 -5.56 0.98
C ARG A 93 15.15 -4.04 0.89
N VAL A 94 16.30 -3.39 0.99
CA VAL A 94 16.48 -1.97 0.66
C VAL A 94 17.46 -1.87 -0.50
N LEU A 95 17.06 -1.15 -1.54
CA LEU A 95 17.88 -0.82 -2.70
C LEU A 95 18.29 0.65 -2.58
N ARG A 96 19.56 0.97 -2.86
CA ARG A 96 20.13 2.31 -2.72
C ARG A 96 20.78 2.77 -4.02
N GLY A 97 21.11 4.06 -4.09
CA GLY A 97 21.77 4.67 -5.25
C GLY A 97 20.80 5.28 -6.26
N PHE A 98 19.55 5.51 -5.85
CA PHE A 98 18.61 6.30 -6.63
C PHE A 98 18.86 7.79 -6.37
N GLY A 99 18.62 8.64 -7.38
CA GLY A 99 18.68 10.09 -7.20
C GLY A 99 17.54 10.60 -6.33
N GLU A 100 16.31 10.54 -6.86
CA GLU A 100 15.09 11.01 -6.17
C GLU A 100 13.91 10.09 -6.52
N PRO A 101 13.82 8.88 -5.93
CA PRO A 101 12.69 7.99 -6.20
C PRO A 101 11.40 8.59 -5.66
N ARG A 102 10.30 8.48 -6.42
CA ARG A 102 8.96 9.03 -6.12
C ARG A 102 7.87 8.18 -6.76
#